data_AF-A0A7X3KG67-F1
#
_entry.id   AF-A0A7X3KG67-F1
#
_cell.length_a   1.000
_cell.length_b   1.000
_cell.length_c   1.000
_cell.angle_alpha   90.00
_cell.angle_beta   90.00
_cell.angle_gamma   90.00
#
_symmetry.space_group_name_H-M   'P 1'
#
loop_
_entity.id
_entity.type
_entity.pdbx_description
1 polymer ?
#
loop_
_entity_poly.entity_id
_entity_poly.type
_entity_poly.pdbx_seq_one_letter_code
_entity_poly.pdbx_strand_id
1 'polypeptide(L)'
;MESLTKIKLNADAITQMVRRAFGSNTAITNCLELGGGWFNTAYSIDLDDGRGVVLKASPPEDVRTLRYEKNLMEAEVKALRLIQESGGVPVPVVYAYDTSREIADCQFFFQERVSGTTYNLVRELMSEEAQSAIEKQLGQYNAWLNQIEGRAFGYLSVPGSSRPTWRDTFIGMAEGVLQDGIDANVQLPEGLAYDSILQALYECSQPLLAVTKPQLVFWDLWEGNVLVNEGQITGIIDAERALWGDPLMEYYFGHFSKSTAFLEGYGVPAPSAEPNTHMRRLLYDLYLALVMRVECDYRNYDDDHKSWMDMNLIERFQALQVGRG
;
A
#
# COMPACT_ATOMS: atom_id res chain seq x y z
N MET A 1 19.86 -4.31 1.64
CA MET A 1 19.58 -5.12 2.83
C MET A 1 18.60 -6.21 2.41
N GLU A 2 18.91 -7.50 2.58
CA GLU A 2 17.97 -8.59 2.24
C GLU A 2 16.89 -8.68 3.32
N SER A 3 15.61 -8.63 2.92
CA SER A 3 14.46 -8.72 3.83
C SER A 3 14.32 -10.13 4.38
N LEU A 4 14.21 -10.28 5.71
CA LEU A 4 14.04 -11.55 6.43
C LEU A 4 12.72 -12.29 6.11
N THR A 5 11.82 -11.65 5.39
CA THR A 5 10.46 -12.17 5.10
C THR A 5 10.38 -12.95 3.79
N LYS A 6 11.42 -12.93 2.94
CA LYS A 6 11.35 -13.46 1.57
C LYS A 6 11.62 -14.96 1.48
N ILE A 7 10.74 -15.67 0.76
CA ILE A 7 11.04 -17.02 0.24
C ILE A 7 11.87 -16.86 -1.02
N LYS A 8 12.97 -17.62 -1.12
CA LYS A 8 13.65 -17.83 -2.40
C LYS A 8 13.09 -19.08 -3.07
N LEU A 9 12.20 -18.88 -4.04
CA LEU A 9 11.68 -20.00 -4.84
C LEU A 9 12.81 -20.59 -5.69
N ASN A 10 12.88 -21.92 -5.71
CA ASN A 10 13.79 -22.61 -6.62
C ASN A 10 13.20 -22.66 -8.04
N ALA A 11 14.06 -22.87 -9.04
CA ALA A 11 13.67 -22.85 -10.45
C ALA A 11 12.62 -23.93 -10.82
N ASP A 12 12.63 -25.08 -10.15
CA ASP A 12 11.67 -26.15 -10.40
C ASP A 12 10.27 -25.74 -9.94
N ALA A 13 10.15 -25.16 -8.74
CA ALA A 13 8.90 -24.62 -8.22
C ALA A 13 8.33 -23.53 -9.16
N ILE A 14 9.16 -22.58 -9.60
CA ILE A 14 8.72 -21.54 -10.55
C ILE A 14 8.22 -22.16 -11.87
N THR A 15 8.92 -23.18 -12.39
CA THR A 15 8.50 -23.91 -13.60
C THR A 15 7.15 -24.59 -13.42
N GLN A 16 6.94 -25.25 -12.27
CA GLN A 16 5.66 -25.88 -11.94
C GLN A 16 4.52 -24.84 -11.81
N MET A 17 4.79 -23.69 -11.18
CA MET A 17 3.84 -22.59 -11.04
C MET A 17 3.43 -22.03 -12.42
N VAL A 18 4.40 -21.80 -13.32
CA VAL A 18 4.15 -21.34 -14.69
C VAL A 18 3.30 -22.35 -15.45
N ARG A 19 3.65 -23.64 -15.38
CA ARG A 19 2.87 -24.70 -16.06
C ARG A 19 1.45 -24.82 -15.54
N ARG A 20 1.24 -24.60 -14.24
CA ARG A 20 -0.10 -24.60 -13.63
C ARG A 20 -0.94 -23.41 -14.07
N ALA A 21 -0.33 -22.23 -14.18
CA ALA A 21 -1.03 -21.00 -14.56
C ALA A 21 -1.28 -20.89 -16.08
N PHE A 22 -0.35 -21.34 -16.91
CA PHE A 22 -0.35 -21.06 -18.35
C PHE A 22 -0.42 -22.30 -19.26
N GLY A 23 -0.35 -23.50 -18.68
CA GLY A 23 -0.44 -24.78 -19.38
C GLY A 23 0.84 -25.60 -19.31
N SER A 24 0.71 -26.93 -19.36
CA SER A 24 1.82 -27.87 -19.13
C SER A 24 2.99 -27.73 -20.12
N ASN A 25 2.74 -27.16 -21.30
CA ASN A 25 3.74 -27.02 -22.37
C ASN A 25 4.43 -25.66 -22.38
N THR A 26 4.00 -24.70 -21.55
CA THR A 26 4.63 -23.38 -21.47
C THR A 26 6.03 -23.50 -20.88
N ALA A 27 7.01 -22.91 -21.55
CA ALA A 27 8.39 -22.86 -21.10
C ALA A 27 8.80 -21.45 -20.67
N ILE A 28 9.74 -21.40 -19.73
CA ILE A 28 10.39 -20.17 -19.27
C ILE A 28 11.62 -19.95 -20.15
N THR A 29 11.72 -18.77 -20.77
CA THR A 29 12.89 -18.37 -21.57
C THR A 29 13.88 -17.55 -20.74
N ASN A 30 13.39 -16.78 -19.78
CA ASN A 30 14.19 -16.00 -18.84
C ASN A 30 13.43 -15.79 -17.52
N CYS A 31 14.16 -15.72 -16.40
CA CYS A 31 13.58 -15.53 -15.07
C CYS A 31 14.56 -14.73 -14.20
N LEU A 32 14.13 -13.57 -13.73
CA LEU A 32 14.91 -12.65 -12.92
C LEU A 32 14.15 -12.32 -11.63
N GLU A 33 14.79 -12.46 -10.49
CA GLU A 33 14.23 -11.98 -9.22
C GLU A 33 14.20 -10.45 -9.23
N LEU A 34 13.03 -9.88 -8.91
CA LEU A 34 12.84 -8.45 -8.77
C LEU A 34 13.19 -8.04 -7.33
N GLY A 35 14.18 -7.16 -7.19
CA GLY A 35 14.48 -6.49 -5.93
C GLY A 35 13.44 -5.41 -5.58
N GLY A 36 13.52 -4.84 -4.37
CA GLY A 36 12.77 -3.64 -3.99
C GLY A 36 11.45 -3.88 -3.23
N GLY A 37 10.74 -4.98 -3.47
CA GLY A 37 9.56 -5.35 -2.66
C GLY A 37 9.96 -5.87 -1.28
N TRP A 38 9.20 -5.54 -0.23
CA TRP A 38 9.56 -5.91 1.14
C TRP A 38 8.83 -7.14 1.68
N PHE A 39 7.60 -7.40 1.24
CA PHE A 39 6.73 -8.46 1.77
C PHE A 39 6.69 -9.72 0.87
N ASN A 40 6.33 -9.55 -0.40
CA ASN A 40 6.31 -10.63 -1.37
C ASN A 40 7.65 -10.74 -2.12
N THR A 41 8.10 -11.96 -2.42
CA THR A 41 9.17 -12.16 -3.41
C THR A 41 8.54 -12.05 -4.80
N ALA A 42 9.16 -11.27 -5.68
CA ALA A 42 8.68 -11.07 -7.03
C ALA A 42 9.70 -11.55 -8.07
N TYR A 43 9.24 -12.15 -9.16
CA TYR A 43 10.07 -12.59 -10.29
C TYR A 43 9.50 -12.06 -11.60
N SER A 44 10.34 -11.45 -12.43
CA SER A 44 10.05 -11.12 -13.82
C SER A 44 10.39 -12.32 -14.69
N ILE A 45 9.41 -12.85 -15.41
CA ILE A 45 9.51 -14.09 -16.18
C ILE A 45 9.10 -13.84 -17.62
N ASP A 46 9.94 -14.27 -18.55
CA ASP A 46 9.63 -14.30 -19.98
C ASP A 46 9.19 -15.71 -20.38
N LEU A 47 8.01 -15.82 -20.99
CA LEU A 47 7.45 -17.08 -21.49
C LEU A 47 7.82 -17.31 -22.96
N ASP A 48 7.82 -18.56 -23.39
CA ASP A 48 8.13 -18.97 -24.77
C ASP A 48 7.08 -18.55 -25.81
N ASP A 49 5.88 -18.17 -25.36
CA ASP A 49 4.83 -17.58 -26.19
C ASP A 49 4.95 -16.04 -26.37
N GLY A 50 6.01 -15.44 -25.83
CA GLY A 50 6.32 -14.01 -25.96
C GLY A 50 5.72 -13.12 -24.87
N ARG A 51 4.94 -13.67 -23.93
CA ARG A 51 4.43 -12.89 -22.79
C ARG A 51 5.50 -12.64 -21.73
N GLY A 52 5.52 -11.43 -21.18
CA GLY A 52 6.23 -11.10 -19.94
C GLY A 52 5.26 -11.09 -18.76
N VAL A 53 5.60 -11.80 -17.68
CA VAL A 53 4.76 -11.90 -16.48
C VAL A 53 5.57 -11.59 -15.22
N VAL A 54 4.87 -11.14 -14.18
CA VAL A 54 5.42 -11.04 -12.83
C VAL A 54 4.77 -12.11 -11.95
N LEU A 55 5.59 -12.97 -11.35
CA LEU A 55 5.20 -13.89 -10.29
C LEU A 55 5.42 -13.18 -8.95
N LYS A 56 4.38 -13.08 -8.12
CA LYS A 56 4.52 -12.72 -6.70
C LYS A 56 4.22 -13.93 -5.83
N ALA A 57 5.07 -14.18 -4.84
CA ALA A 57 4.94 -15.26 -3.87
C ALA A 57 4.89 -14.71 -2.44
N SER A 58 3.96 -15.22 -1.63
CA SER A 58 3.77 -14.76 -0.26
C SER A 58 4.95 -15.15 0.62
N PRO A 59 5.23 -14.42 1.71
CA PRO A 59 6.14 -14.92 2.73
C PRO A 59 5.63 -16.26 3.31
N PRO A 60 6.51 -17.06 3.95
CA PRO A 60 6.11 -18.21 4.74
C PRO A 60 5.14 -17.84 5.87
N GLU A 61 4.34 -18.79 6.34
CA GLU A 61 3.41 -18.54 7.46
C GLU A 61 4.09 -18.24 8.79
N ASP A 62 5.33 -18.71 8.99
CA ASP A 62 6.07 -18.51 10.23
C ASP A 62 6.77 -17.15 10.31
N VAL A 63 6.77 -16.38 9.21
CA VAL A 63 7.26 -15.01 9.23
C VAL A 63 6.32 -14.15 10.05
N ARG A 64 6.91 -13.49 11.07
CA ARG A 64 6.20 -12.55 11.91
C ARG A 64 5.86 -11.29 11.10
N THR A 65 4.57 -11.04 10.92
CA THR A 65 4.02 -9.87 10.21
C THR A 65 3.08 -9.08 11.13
N LEU A 66 2.75 -7.86 10.74
CA LEU A 66 1.76 -7.06 11.46
C LEU A 66 0.37 -7.68 11.32
N ARG A 67 -0.52 -7.41 12.27
CA ARG A 67 -1.88 -7.98 12.29
C ARG A 67 -2.66 -7.69 11.02
N TYR A 68 -2.44 -6.51 10.42
CA TYR A 68 -3.11 -6.12 9.19
C TYR A 68 -2.50 -6.75 7.92
N GLU A 69 -1.32 -7.37 8.02
CA GLU A 69 -0.58 -7.90 6.87
C GLU A 69 -0.89 -9.38 6.55
N LYS A 70 -1.76 -10.04 7.33
CA LYS A 70 -1.96 -11.50 7.25
C LYS A 70 -2.37 -12.03 5.87
N ASN A 71 -3.15 -11.27 5.10
CA ASN A 71 -3.61 -11.67 3.77
C ASN A 71 -3.33 -10.59 2.71
N LEU A 72 -2.15 -9.95 2.75
CA LEU A 72 -1.77 -8.90 1.79
C LEU A 72 -1.86 -9.38 0.33
N MET A 73 -1.41 -10.60 0.03
CA MET A 73 -1.52 -11.13 -1.33
C MET A 73 -2.97 -11.28 -1.81
N GLU A 74 -3.84 -11.80 -0.94
CA GLU A 74 -5.27 -11.91 -1.26
C GLU A 74 -5.91 -10.53 -1.45
N ALA A 75 -5.51 -9.56 -0.61
CA ALA A 75 -5.94 -8.17 -0.72
C ALA A 75 -5.51 -7.54 -2.04
N GLU A 76 -4.25 -7.72 -2.44
CA GLU A 76 -3.71 -7.21 -3.70
C GLU A 76 -4.48 -7.78 -4.90
N VAL A 77 -4.65 -9.11 -4.96
CA VAL A 77 -5.38 -9.76 -6.06
C VAL A 77 -6.84 -9.27 -6.12
N LYS A 78 -7.50 -9.10 -4.97
CA LYS A 78 -8.86 -8.54 -4.91
C LYS A 78 -8.90 -7.10 -5.41
N ALA A 79 -7.98 -6.26 -4.94
CA ALA A 79 -7.91 -4.85 -5.34
C ALA A 79 -7.65 -4.72 -6.84
N LEU A 80 -6.66 -5.41 -7.39
CA LEU A 80 -6.33 -5.38 -8.82
C LEU A 80 -7.53 -5.82 -9.68
N ARG A 81 -8.22 -6.90 -9.30
CA ARG A 81 -9.43 -7.35 -10.02
C ARG A 81 -10.56 -6.34 -9.96
N LEU A 82 -10.83 -5.76 -8.79
CA LEU A 82 -11.86 -4.72 -8.63
C LEU A 82 -11.55 -3.49 -9.50
N ILE A 83 -10.30 -3.04 -9.51
CA ILE A 83 -9.88 -1.88 -10.30
C ILE A 83 -9.99 -2.20 -11.80
N GLN A 84 -9.54 -3.38 -12.21
CA GLN A 84 -9.63 -3.82 -13.60
C GLN A 84 -11.09 -3.92 -14.07
N GLU A 85 -11.98 -4.47 -13.24
CA GLU A 85 -13.43 -4.56 -13.52
C GLU A 85 -14.10 -3.19 -13.63
N SER A 86 -13.67 -2.22 -12.82
CA SER A 86 -14.20 -0.85 -12.86
C SER A 86 -13.79 -0.08 -14.12
N GLY A 87 -12.70 -0.50 -14.77
CA GLY A 87 -12.07 0.23 -15.86
C GLY A 87 -11.44 1.55 -15.41
N GLY A 88 -10.80 2.27 -16.33
CA GLY A 88 -10.38 3.67 -16.09
C GLY A 88 -9.02 3.87 -15.43
N VAL A 89 -8.42 2.86 -14.81
CA VAL A 89 -7.08 2.97 -14.20
C VAL A 89 -6.16 1.87 -14.73
N PRO A 90 -4.95 2.18 -15.21
CA PRO A 90 -4.01 1.18 -15.69
C PRO A 90 -3.42 0.41 -14.50
N VAL A 91 -3.81 -0.85 -14.35
CA VAL A 91 -3.25 -1.79 -13.36
C VAL A 91 -2.89 -3.10 -14.06
N PRO A 92 -1.90 -3.87 -13.54
CA PRO A 92 -1.57 -5.18 -14.10
C PRO A 92 -2.77 -6.12 -14.14
N VAL A 93 -2.96 -6.83 -15.25
CA VAL A 93 -3.94 -7.92 -15.33
C VAL A 93 -3.48 -9.09 -14.47
N VAL A 94 -4.33 -9.58 -13.57
CA VAL A 94 -4.07 -10.82 -12.81
C VAL A 94 -4.42 -12.03 -13.67
N TYR A 95 -3.42 -12.83 -14.03
CA TYR A 95 -3.60 -14.02 -14.86
C TYR A 95 -4.04 -15.25 -14.07
N ALA A 96 -3.42 -15.48 -12.91
CA ALA A 96 -3.67 -16.65 -12.08
C ALA A 96 -3.39 -16.32 -10.63
N TYR A 97 -4.16 -16.91 -9.71
CA TYR A 97 -3.91 -16.85 -8.27
C TYR A 97 -4.15 -18.23 -7.68
N ASP A 98 -3.12 -18.77 -7.02
CA ASP A 98 -3.15 -20.10 -6.43
C ASP A 98 -2.91 -19.98 -4.91
N THR A 99 -3.87 -20.49 -4.14
CA THR A 99 -3.86 -20.52 -2.68
C THR A 99 -3.69 -21.92 -2.11
N SER A 100 -3.49 -22.93 -2.97
CA SER A 100 -3.47 -24.35 -2.60
C SER A 100 -2.22 -24.77 -1.83
N ARG A 101 -1.10 -24.06 -2.05
CA ARG A 101 0.23 -24.39 -1.50
C ARG A 101 0.74 -25.78 -1.88
N GLU A 102 0.25 -26.34 -2.99
CA GLU A 102 0.66 -27.67 -3.45
C GLU A 102 2.08 -27.68 -4.05
N ILE A 103 2.49 -26.57 -4.68
CA ILE A 103 3.80 -26.47 -5.37
C ILE A 103 4.89 -25.98 -4.42
N ALA A 104 4.55 -25.06 -3.53
CA ALA A 104 5.42 -24.48 -2.51
C ALA A 104 4.57 -24.08 -1.30
N ASP A 105 5.18 -23.98 -0.12
CA ASP A 105 4.50 -23.55 1.12
C ASP A 105 4.25 -22.04 1.15
N CYS A 106 3.63 -21.53 0.09
CA CYS A 106 3.26 -20.13 -0.07
C CYS A 106 2.08 -20.02 -1.03
N GLN A 107 1.35 -18.92 -0.92
CA GLN A 107 0.44 -18.52 -1.97
C GLN A 107 1.23 -17.82 -3.08
N PHE A 108 0.74 -17.86 -4.30
CA PHE A 108 1.36 -17.12 -5.39
C PHE A 108 0.33 -16.67 -6.42
N PHE A 109 0.65 -15.59 -7.12
CA PHE A 109 -0.14 -15.15 -8.27
C PHE A 109 0.76 -14.66 -9.39
N PHE A 110 0.24 -14.73 -10.61
CA PHE A 110 0.85 -14.15 -11.79
C PHE A 110 0.06 -12.95 -12.27
N GLN A 111 0.76 -11.90 -12.63
CA GLN A 111 0.19 -10.72 -13.27
C GLN A 111 0.98 -10.31 -14.51
N GLU A 112 0.41 -9.40 -15.27
CA GLU A 112 1.09 -8.71 -16.38
C GLU A 112 2.38 -8.03 -15.91
N ARG A 113 3.45 -8.18 -16.71
CA ARG A 113 4.62 -7.32 -16.57
C ARG A 113 4.39 -6.02 -17.36
N VAL A 114 3.90 -5.01 -16.65
CA VAL A 114 3.70 -3.67 -17.21
C VAL A 114 5.05 -3.04 -17.58
N SER A 115 5.12 -2.39 -18.75
CA SER A 115 6.31 -1.69 -19.21
C SER A 115 6.45 -0.33 -18.55
N GLY A 116 7.69 0.11 -18.32
CA GLY A 116 8.00 1.44 -17.78
C GLY A 116 8.99 1.38 -16.62
N THR A 117 9.33 2.56 -16.13
CA THR A 117 10.19 2.76 -14.96
C THR A 117 9.38 3.43 -13.86
N THR A 118 9.65 3.11 -12.60
CA THR A 118 8.96 3.73 -11.48
C THR A 118 9.18 5.25 -11.47
N TYR A 119 8.14 6.02 -11.21
CA TYR A 119 8.13 7.47 -11.34
C TYR A 119 9.20 8.11 -10.46
N ASN A 120 9.40 7.61 -9.23
CA ASN A 120 10.44 8.09 -8.31
C ASN A 120 11.86 8.06 -8.90
N LEU A 121 12.17 7.15 -9.84
CA LEU A 121 13.50 7.02 -10.46
C LEU A 121 13.68 7.94 -11.68
N VAL A 122 12.59 8.31 -12.35
CA VAL A 122 12.64 9.14 -13.57
C VAL A 122 12.21 10.58 -13.34
N ARG A 123 11.54 10.86 -12.22
CA ARG A 123 10.95 12.18 -11.90
C ARG A 123 11.95 13.31 -12.03
N GLU A 124 13.13 13.19 -11.43
CA GLU A 124 14.18 14.22 -11.47
C GLU A 124 14.77 14.46 -12.87
N LEU A 125 14.55 13.54 -13.81
CA LEU A 125 15.00 13.65 -15.20
C LEU A 125 13.93 14.29 -16.12
N MET A 126 12.71 14.48 -15.62
CA MET A 126 11.59 15.05 -16.37
C MET A 126 11.47 16.57 -16.16
N SER A 127 10.94 17.28 -17.15
CA SER A 127 10.60 18.70 -16.98
C SER A 127 9.45 18.89 -15.99
N GLU A 128 9.33 20.08 -15.41
CA GLU A 128 8.26 20.41 -14.47
C GLU A 128 6.87 20.23 -15.10
N GLU A 129 6.72 20.56 -16.39
CA GLU A 129 5.47 20.38 -17.13
C GLU A 129 5.10 18.90 -17.27
N ALA A 130 6.09 18.04 -17.52
CA ALA A 130 5.88 16.61 -17.65
C ALA A 130 5.57 15.96 -16.29
N GLN A 131 6.24 16.39 -15.22
CA GLN A 131 5.91 15.97 -13.85
C GLN A 131 4.48 16.38 -13.48
N SER A 132 4.11 17.64 -13.72
CA SER A 132 2.76 18.16 -13.48
C SER A 132 1.69 17.38 -14.26
N ALA A 133 1.96 17.04 -15.53
CA ALA A 133 1.04 16.23 -16.33
C ALA A 133 0.82 14.81 -15.75
N ILE A 134 1.90 14.14 -15.32
CA ILE A 134 1.82 12.83 -14.66
C ILE A 134 1.04 12.93 -13.35
N GLU A 135 1.39 13.86 -12.47
CA GLU A 135 0.74 14.03 -11.17
C GLU A 135 -0.76 14.37 -11.34
N LYS A 136 -1.10 15.19 -12.33
CA LYS A 136 -2.51 15.49 -12.67
C LYS A 136 -3.26 14.24 -13.17
N GLN A 137 -2.66 13.44 -14.04
CA GLN A 137 -3.26 12.18 -14.49
C GLN A 137 -3.44 11.20 -13.32
N LEU A 138 -2.47 11.14 -12.40
CA LEU A 138 -2.54 10.32 -11.21
C LEU A 138 -3.67 10.75 -10.28
N GLY A 139 -3.90 12.07 -10.14
CA GLY A 139 -5.08 12.61 -9.44
C GLY A 139 -6.40 12.14 -10.04
N GLN A 140 -6.50 12.14 -11.37
CA GLN A 140 -7.69 11.64 -12.08
C GLN A 140 -7.93 10.15 -11.82
N TYR A 141 -6.88 9.34 -11.88
CA TYR A 141 -6.97 7.92 -11.55
C TYR A 141 -7.36 7.69 -10.10
N ASN A 142 -6.77 8.41 -9.15
CA ASN A 142 -7.12 8.24 -7.75
C ASN A 142 -8.57 8.65 -7.45
N ALA A 143 -9.05 9.74 -8.07
CA ALA A 143 -10.45 10.14 -7.98
C ALA A 143 -11.39 9.07 -8.53
N TRP A 144 -10.99 8.38 -9.61
CA TRP A 144 -11.73 7.24 -10.17
C TRP A 144 -11.76 6.05 -9.21
N LEU A 145 -10.60 5.65 -8.65
CA LEU A 145 -10.51 4.59 -7.64
C LEU A 145 -11.46 4.84 -6.48
N ASN A 146 -11.47 6.08 -5.97
CA ASN A 146 -12.29 6.45 -4.83
C ASN A 146 -13.80 6.52 -5.17
N GLN A 147 -14.24 6.36 -6.43
CA GLN A 147 -15.67 6.16 -6.75
C GLN A 147 -16.14 4.72 -6.54
N ILE A 148 -15.22 3.76 -6.42
CA ILE A 148 -15.58 2.37 -6.17
C ILE A 148 -16.04 2.25 -4.71
N GLU A 149 -17.32 1.91 -4.50
CA GLU A 149 -17.92 1.80 -3.17
C GLU A 149 -17.88 0.34 -2.66
N GLY A 150 -17.45 0.17 -1.42
CA GLY A 150 -17.45 -1.10 -0.71
C GLY A 150 -18.76 -1.37 0.03
N ARG A 151 -18.88 -2.55 0.65
CA ARG A 151 -20.02 -2.86 1.52
C ARG A 151 -19.80 -2.48 2.98
N ALA A 152 -18.55 -2.43 3.41
CA ALA A 152 -18.16 -2.22 4.80
C ALA A 152 -16.74 -1.64 4.84
N PHE A 153 -16.44 -0.85 5.86
CA PHE A 153 -15.10 -0.27 6.07
C PHE A 153 -14.07 -1.33 6.48
N GLY A 154 -12.79 -1.02 6.31
CA GLY A 154 -11.66 -1.79 6.85
C GLY A 154 -10.76 -2.40 5.78
N TYR A 155 -9.78 -3.17 6.24
CA TYR A 155 -8.75 -3.77 5.40
C TYR A 155 -9.31 -4.87 4.48
N LEU A 156 -8.87 -4.88 3.23
CA LEU A 156 -9.10 -6.03 2.33
C LEU A 156 -8.38 -7.29 2.82
N SER A 157 -7.23 -7.12 3.48
CA SER A 157 -6.38 -8.18 4.03
C SER A 157 -6.89 -8.76 5.37
N VAL A 158 -7.84 -8.09 6.04
CA VAL A 158 -8.41 -8.54 7.31
C VAL A 158 -9.95 -8.54 7.22
N PRO A 159 -10.54 -9.58 6.61
CA PRO A 159 -11.99 -9.74 6.61
C PRO A 159 -12.54 -9.73 8.04
N GLY A 160 -13.58 -8.94 8.27
CA GLY A 160 -14.19 -8.78 9.60
C GLY A 160 -13.54 -7.72 10.50
N SER A 161 -12.53 -6.98 10.03
CA SER A 161 -12.00 -5.79 10.72
C SER A 161 -13.00 -4.62 10.78
N SER A 162 -14.09 -4.70 10.01
CA SER A 162 -15.11 -3.67 9.92
C SER A 162 -15.87 -3.46 11.23
N ARG A 163 -16.13 -2.20 11.55
CA ARG A 163 -17.04 -1.77 12.60
C ARG A 163 -18.15 -0.88 12.01
N PRO A 164 -19.25 -0.61 12.75
CA PRO A 164 -20.40 0.12 12.21
C PRO A 164 -20.09 1.51 11.64
N THR A 165 -19.02 2.16 12.11
CA THR A 165 -18.60 3.48 11.65
C THR A 165 -17.15 3.45 11.17
N TRP A 166 -16.80 4.39 10.28
CA TRP A 166 -15.41 4.60 9.90
C TRP A 166 -14.54 4.95 11.10
N ARG A 167 -15.03 5.82 11.99
CA ARG A 167 -14.36 6.18 13.24
C ARG A 167 -13.91 4.95 14.03
N ASP A 168 -14.84 4.05 14.33
CA ASP A 168 -14.53 2.88 15.14
C ASP A 168 -13.60 1.91 14.38
N THR A 169 -13.80 1.77 13.07
CA THR A 169 -12.94 0.92 12.23
C THR A 169 -11.50 1.43 12.23
N PHE A 170 -11.30 2.72 11.95
CA PHE A 170 -10.00 3.38 11.94
C PHE A 170 -9.29 3.30 13.30
N ILE A 171 -10.02 3.56 14.40
CA ILE A 171 -9.45 3.39 15.74
C ILE A 171 -9.03 1.95 15.97
N GLY A 172 -9.84 0.96 15.57
CA GLY A 172 -9.47 -0.45 15.64
C GLY A 172 -8.22 -0.81 14.83
N MET A 173 -8.01 -0.17 13.68
CA MET A 173 -6.80 -0.33 12.88
C MET A 173 -5.57 0.21 13.65
N ALA A 174 -5.68 1.41 14.21
CA ALA A 174 -4.62 2.02 15.02
C ALA A 174 -4.29 1.22 16.29
N GLU A 175 -5.32 0.74 17.02
CA GLU A 175 -5.16 -0.18 18.14
C GLU A 175 -4.38 -1.44 17.74
N GLY A 176 -4.66 -2.00 16.56
CA GLY A 176 -3.96 -3.16 16.03
C GLY A 176 -2.45 -2.91 15.89
N VAL A 177 -2.07 -1.77 15.33
CA VAL A 177 -0.65 -1.40 15.14
C VAL A 177 0.03 -1.07 16.48
N LEU A 178 -0.66 -0.38 17.39
CA LEU A 178 -0.15 -0.14 18.74
C LEU A 178 0.13 -1.47 19.47
N GLN A 179 -0.81 -2.42 19.38
CA GLN A 179 -0.64 -3.75 19.96
C GLN A 179 0.49 -4.55 19.29
N ASP A 180 0.65 -4.43 17.96
CA ASP A 180 1.79 -5.02 17.24
C ASP A 180 3.13 -4.48 17.76
N GLY A 181 3.22 -3.19 18.05
CA GLY A 181 4.38 -2.56 18.66
C GLY A 181 4.67 -3.08 20.07
N ILE A 182 3.64 -3.15 20.92
CA ILE A 182 3.74 -3.67 22.29
C ILE A 182 4.21 -5.14 22.27
N ASP A 183 3.59 -6.00 21.47
CA ASP A 183 3.93 -7.42 21.40
C ASP A 183 5.34 -7.66 20.86
N ALA A 184 5.86 -6.74 20.04
CA ALA A 184 7.22 -6.79 19.51
C ALA A 184 8.25 -6.08 20.41
N ASN A 185 7.82 -5.48 21.54
CA ASN A 185 8.65 -4.65 22.41
C ASN A 185 9.33 -3.49 21.66
N VAL A 186 8.64 -2.92 20.65
CA VAL A 186 9.12 -1.75 19.93
C VAL A 186 9.27 -0.58 20.90
N GLN A 187 10.47 -0.01 20.95
CA GLN A 187 10.73 1.19 21.76
C GLN A 187 10.31 2.42 20.97
N LEU A 188 9.29 3.12 21.47
CA LEU A 188 8.89 4.41 20.91
C LEU A 188 9.92 5.49 21.27
N PRO A 189 9.99 6.59 20.50
CA PRO A 189 10.86 7.71 20.81
C PRO A 189 10.63 8.26 22.23
N GLU A 190 11.68 8.85 22.82
CA GLU A 190 11.60 9.46 24.14
C GLU A 190 10.46 10.48 24.23
N GLY A 191 9.64 10.39 25.27
CA GLY A 191 8.49 11.27 25.50
C GLY A 191 7.20 10.84 24.81
N LEU A 192 7.21 9.79 23.97
CA LEU A 192 6.01 9.18 23.42
C LEU A 192 5.71 7.86 24.14
N ALA A 193 4.43 7.63 24.42
CA ALA A 193 3.94 6.37 24.99
C ALA A 193 2.73 5.88 24.18
N TYR A 194 2.57 4.55 24.10
CA TYR A 194 1.45 3.92 23.41
C TYR A 194 0.09 4.45 23.89
N ASP A 195 -0.09 4.55 25.21
CA ASP A 195 -1.33 5.07 25.81
C ASP A 195 -1.60 6.53 25.43
N SER A 196 -0.55 7.36 25.37
CA SER A 196 -0.66 8.78 24.96
C SER A 196 -1.09 8.91 23.49
N ILE A 197 -0.57 8.05 22.61
CA ILE A 197 -0.97 8.01 21.20
C ILE A 197 -2.42 7.56 21.08
N LEU A 198 -2.80 6.49 21.77
CA LEU A 198 -4.17 5.97 21.77
C LEU A 198 -5.17 7.01 22.29
N GLN A 199 -4.84 7.67 23.40
CA GLN A 199 -5.67 8.73 23.97
C GLN A 199 -5.88 9.87 22.96
N ALA A 200 -4.81 10.34 22.32
CA ALA A 200 -4.91 11.41 21.33
C ALA A 200 -5.78 11.02 20.13
N LEU A 201 -5.65 9.78 19.64
CA LEU A 201 -6.49 9.25 18.56
C LEU A 201 -7.97 9.30 18.95
N TYR A 202 -8.33 8.85 20.16
CA TYR A 202 -9.70 8.92 20.64
C TYR A 202 -10.21 10.34 20.81
N GLU A 203 -9.43 11.23 21.42
CA GLU A 203 -9.81 12.62 21.67
C GLU A 203 -10.06 13.39 20.36
N CYS A 204 -9.26 13.12 19.32
CA CYS A 204 -9.38 13.79 18.03
C CYS A 204 -10.30 13.07 17.03
N SER A 205 -10.88 11.92 17.39
CA SER A 205 -11.60 11.03 16.45
C SER A 205 -12.97 11.52 15.95
N GLN A 206 -13.55 12.57 16.53
CA GLN A 206 -14.91 13.02 16.20
C GLN A 206 -15.13 13.31 14.70
N PRO A 207 -14.21 13.99 13.98
CA PRO A 207 -14.37 14.27 12.55
C PRO A 207 -14.45 13.04 11.64
N LEU A 208 -13.99 11.86 12.12
CA LEU A 208 -14.11 10.59 11.39
C LEU A 208 -15.57 10.15 11.22
N LEU A 209 -16.50 10.62 12.07
CA LEU A 209 -17.94 10.30 11.96
C LEU A 209 -18.58 10.86 10.68
N ALA A 210 -17.98 11.86 10.05
CA ALA A 210 -18.47 12.41 8.79
C ALA A 210 -18.30 11.44 7.61
N VAL A 211 -17.43 10.44 7.74
CA VAL A 211 -17.19 9.43 6.71
C VAL A 211 -18.23 8.32 6.85
N THR A 212 -19.18 8.31 5.91
CA THR A 212 -20.34 7.41 5.94
C THR A 212 -20.32 6.37 4.82
N LYS A 213 -19.41 6.51 3.86
CA LYS A 213 -19.27 5.62 2.71
C LYS A 213 -17.90 4.95 2.67
N PRO A 214 -17.83 3.61 2.65
CA PRO A 214 -16.58 2.90 2.37
C PRO A 214 -16.22 3.05 0.89
N GLN A 215 -15.12 3.73 0.61
CA GLN A 215 -14.60 3.92 -0.75
C GLN A 215 -13.27 3.17 -0.88
N LEU A 216 -12.94 2.68 -2.08
CA LEU A 216 -11.67 2.00 -2.30
C LEU A 216 -10.54 3.01 -2.18
N VAL A 217 -9.69 2.82 -1.18
CA VAL A 217 -8.47 3.60 -0.95
C VAL A 217 -7.29 2.71 -1.34
N PHE A 218 -6.46 3.16 -2.28
CA PHE A 218 -5.25 2.42 -2.68
C PHE A 218 -4.21 2.41 -1.55
N TRP A 219 -4.15 3.53 -0.82
CA TRP A 219 -3.33 3.83 0.35
C TRP A 219 -1.83 3.94 0.06
N ASP A 220 -1.26 3.02 -0.72
CA ASP A 220 0.17 2.97 -1.06
C ASP A 220 0.48 3.56 -2.45
N LEU A 221 -0.23 4.61 -2.86
CA LEU A 221 -0.05 5.26 -4.16
C LEU A 221 1.07 6.31 -4.11
N TRP A 222 2.28 5.89 -3.77
CA TRP A 222 3.48 6.73 -3.84
C TRP A 222 4.22 6.53 -5.17
N GLU A 223 5.18 7.40 -5.48
CA GLU A 223 5.85 7.45 -6.78
C GLU A 223 6.58 6.14 -7.17
N GLY A 224 6.97 5.32 -6.20
CA GLY A 224 7.58 4.01 -6.44
C GLY A 224 6.63 2.95 -7.00
N ASN A 225 5.32 3.15 -6.83
CA ASN A 225 4.28 2.25 -7.29
C ASN A 225 3.60 2.72 -8.59
N VAL A 226 4.14 3.77 -9.22
CA VAL A 226 3.64 4.32 -10.49
C VAL A 226 4.68 4.08 -11.58
N LEU A 227 4.34 3.29 -12.60
CA LEU A 227 5.19 3.06 -13.77
C LEU A 227 4.91 4.11 -14.84
N VAL A 228 5.99 4.69 -15.36
CA VAL A 228 5.96 5.71 -16.42
C VAL A 228 6.78 5.23 -17.60
N ASN A 229 6.23 5.39 -18.80
CA ASN A 229 6.95 5.21 -20.06
C ASN A 229 6.59 6.36 -21.01
N GLU A 230 7.60 6.93 -21.68
CA GLU A 230 7.42 8.02 -22.65
C GLU A 230 6.53 9.18 -22.12
N GLY A 231 6.65 9.49 -20.83
CA GLY A 231 5.88 10.55 -20.17
C GLY A 231 4.39 10.23 -19.96
N GLN A 232 4.00 8.96 -19.97
CA GLN A 232 2.64 8.50 -19.65
C GLN A 232 2.67 7.46 -18.53
N ILE A 233 1.65 7.46 -17.66
CA ILE A 233 1.46 6.40 -16.68
C ILE A 233 1.02 5.14 -17.42
N THR A 234 1.81 4.08 -17.31
CA THR A 234 1.54 2.78 -17.93
C THR A 234 0.98 1.76 -16.95
N GLY A 235 1.19 1.95 -15.65
CA GLY A 235 0.60 1.09 -14.62
C GLY A 235 0.76 1.63 -13.22
N ILE A 236 -0.21 1.32 -12.39
CA ILE A 236 -0.17 1.46 -10.94
C ILE A 236 -0.11 0.05 -10.36
N ILE A 237 0.89 -0.21 -9.54
CA ILE A 237 1.23 -1.54 -9.02
C ILE A 237 1.18 -1.58 -7.50
N ASP A 238 1.21 -2.78 -6.94
CA ASP A 238 1.33 -3.02 -5.49
C ASP A 238 0.14 -2.52 -4.66
N ALA A 239 -1.05 -3.02 -4.99
CA ALA A 239 -2.31 -2.68 -4.32
C ALA A 239 -2.53 -3.44 -2.99
N GLU A 240 -1.47 -3.97 -2.36
CA GLU A 240 -1.59 -4.88 -1.21
C GLU A 240 -2.14 -4.20 0.05
N ARG A 241 -1.92 -2.89 0.16
CA ARG A 241 -2.39 -2.05 1.28
C ARG A 241 -3.81 -1.51 1.09
N ALA A 242 -4.47 -1.83 -0.03
CA ALA A 242 -5.79 -1.28 -0.32
C ALA A 242 -6.84 -1.64 0.74
N LEU A 243 -7.73 -0.69 1.01
CA LEU A 243 -8.75 -0.79 2.04
C LEU A 243 -10.04 -0.05 1.66
N TRP A 244 -11.13 -0.36 2.36
CA TRP A 244 -12.39 0.37 2.26
C TRP A 244 -12.44 1.46 3.33
N GLY A 245 -12.32 2.73 2.96
CA GLY A 245 -12.08 3.80 3.92
C GLY A 245 -12.44 5.19 3.43
N ASP A 246 -11.88 6.18 4.11
CA ASP A 246 -11.94 7.60 3.72
C ASP A 246 -10.89 7.89 2.65
N PRO A 247 -11.26 8.43 1.47
CA PRO A 247 -10.32 8.88 0.44
C PRO A 247 -9.20 9.79 0.94
N LEU A 248 -9.40 10.54 2.02
CA LEU A 248 -8.36 11.39 2.60
C LEU A 248 -7.17 10.61 3.19
N MET A 249 -7.26 9.27 3.29
CA MET A 249 -6.12 8.41 3.63
C MET A 249 -5.12 8.24 2.48
N GLU A 250 -5.47 8.58 1.24
CA GLU A 250 -4.55 8.40 0.11
C GLU A 250 -3.25 9.19 0.29
N TYR A 251 -2.15 8.61 -0.20
CA TYR A 251 -0.79 9.16 -0.07
C TYR A 251 -0.70 10.66 -0.41
N TYR A 252 -1.36 11.09 -1.50
CA TYR A 252 -1.31 12.48 -1.96
C TYR A 252 -2.10 13.48 -1.11
N PHE A 253 -2.98 12.99 -0.22
CA PHE A 253 -3.60 13.82 0.81
C PHE A 253 -2.80 13.83 2.11
N GLY A 254 -1.85 12.92 2.29
CA GLY A 254 -0.95 12.90 3.44
C GLY A 254 0.12 14.00 3.42
N HIS A 255 0.99 13.99 4.41
CA HIS A 255 2.06 14.98 4.56
C HIS A 255 3.27 14.77 3.64
N PHE A 256 3.42 13.60 3.03
CA PHE A 256 4.53 13.29 2.12
C PHE A 256 4.40 13.95 0.75
N SER A 257 3.20 14.43 0.38
CA SER A 257 2.96 15.10 -0.89
C SER A 257 2.34 16.47 -0.71
N LYS A 258 2.66 17.37 -1.66
CA LYS A 258 2.08 18.72 -1.77
C LYS A 258 1.72 19.06 -3.22
N SER A 259 1.52 18.05 -4.06
CA SER A 259 1.27 18.25 -5.49
C SER A 259 -0.06 18.97 -5.72
N THR A 260 0.02 20.20 -6.23
CA THR A 260 -1.16 20.95 -6.67
C THR A 260 -1.74 20.39 -7.97
N ALA A 261 -0.90 19.84 -8.84
CA ALA A 261 -1.32 19.19 -10.08
C ALA A 261 -2.16 17.95 -9.81
N PHE A 262 -1.77 17.12 -8.83
CA PHE A 262 -2.58 16.00 -8.36
C PHE A 262 -3.96 16.47 -7.87
N LEU A 263 -4.01 17.49 -7.03
CA LEU A 263 -5.29 18.01 -6.50
C LEU A 263 -6.19 18.54 -7.62
N GLU A 264 -5.62 19.23 -8.61
CA GLU A 264 -6.34 19.67 -9.81
C GLU A 264 -6.88 18.47 -10.60
N GLY A 265 -6.08 17.43 -10.78
CA GLY A 265 -6.47 16.19 -11.46
C GLY A 265 -7.57 15.42 -10.74
N TYR A 266 -7.46 15.35 -9.41
CA TYR A 266 -8.47 14.73 -8.54
C TYR A 266 -9.79 15.53 -8.56
N GLY A 267 -9.71 16.84 -8.81
CA GLY A 267 -10.87 17.73 -8.89
C GLY A 267 -11.31 18.28 -7.53
N VAL A 268 -10.38 18.43 -6.59
CA VAL A 268 -10.64 19.01 -5.27
C VAL A 268 -9.73 20.22 -5.01
N PRO A 269 -10.20 21.21 -4.24
CA PRO A 269 -9.31 22.25 -3.74
C PRO A 269 -8.28 21.67 -2.75
N ALA A 270 -7.32 22.48 -2.34
CA ALA A 270 -6.41 22.12 -1.26
C ALA A 270 -7.20 21.64 -0.03
N PRO A 271 -6.98 20.41 0.48
CA PRO A 271 -7.85 19.80 1.49
C PRO A 271 -7.88 20.55 2.82
N SER A 272 -6.87 21.38 3.08
CA SER A 272 -6.62 22.05 4.37
C SER A 272 -7.54 23.24 4.68
N ALA A 273 -8.49 23.57 3.81
CA ALA A 273 -9.38 24.72 4.03
C ALA A 273 -10.54 24.43 5.00
N GLU A 274 -10.89 23.16 5.25
CA GLU A 274 -12.02 22.78 6.12
C GLU A 274 -11.51 22.06 7.39
N PRO A 275 -11.90 22.50 8.60
CA PRO A 275 -11.35 21.98 9.86
C PRO A 275 -11.50 20.46 10.07
N ASN A 276 -12.65 19.86 9.71
CA ASN A 276 -12.84 18.41 9.89
C ASN A 276 -11.93 17.61 8.96
N THR A 277 -11.77 18.06 7.72
CA THR A 277 -10.88 17.49 6.70
C THR A 277 -9.43 17.60 7.14
N HIS A 278 -9.02 18.73 7.72
CA HIS A 278 -7.68 18.90 8.29
C HIS A 278 -7.41 17.91 9.43
N MET A 279 -8.33 17.79 10.38
CA MET A 279 -8.17 16.88 11.52
C MET A 279 -8.13 15.41 11.10
N ARG A 280 -8.96 14.99 10.13
CA ARG A 280 -8.89 13.62 9.59
C ARG A 280 -7.53 13.33 8.97
N ARG A 281 -6.95 14.27 8.22
CA ARG A 281 -5.60 14.12 7.65
C ARG A 281 -4.52 13.97 8.72
N LEU A 282 -4.57 14.77 9.80
CA LEU A 282 -3.63 14.64 10.92
C LEU A 282 -3.72 13.25 11.59
N LEU A 283 -4.93 12.70 11.73
CA LEU A 283 -5.13 11.35 12.24
C LEU A 283 -4.52 10.30 11.29
N TYR A 284 -4.75 10.42 9.99
CA TYR A 284 -4.20 9.48 8.99
C TYR A 284 -2.68 9.58 8.85
N ASP A 285 -2.12 10.79 8.95
CA ASP A 285 -0.68 11.01 8.99
C ASP A 285 -0.04 10.37 10.22
N LEU A 286 -0.64 10.55 11.41
CA LEU A 286 -0.18 9.88 12.63
C LEU A 286 -0.27 8.36 12.52
N TYR A 287 -1.35 7.87 11.91
CA TYR A 287 -1.53 6.44 11.69
C TYR A 287 -0.45 5.85 10.78
N LEU A 288 -0.18 6.49 9.63
CA LEU A 288 0.86 6.05 8.71
C LEU A 288 2.25 6.11 9.36
N ALA A 289 2.56 7.19 10.08
CA ALA A 289 3.80 7.31 10.85
C ALA A 289 3.98 6.19 11.87
N LEU A 290 2.91 5.84 12.60
CA LEU A 290 2.93 4.75 13.57
C LEU A 290 3.18 3.41 12.88
N VAL A 291 2.49 3.13 11.77
CA VAL A 291 2.69 1.93 10.95
C VAL A 291 4.16 1.83 10.52
N MET A 292 4.69 2.87 9.86
CA MET A 292 6.07 2.88 9.36
C MET A 292 7.10 2.69 10.48
N ARG A 293 6.85 3.30 11.66
CA ARG A 293 7.75 3.12 12.80
C ARG A 293 7.71 1.70 13.35
N VAL A 294 6.53 1.12 13.57
CA VAL A 294 6.40 -0.25 14.09
C VAL A 294 6.96 -1.26 13.09
N GLU A 295 6.77 -1.05 11.80
CA GLU A 295 7.34 -1.89 10.73
C GLU A 295 8.86 -2.02 10.81
N CYS A 296 9.57 -1.00 11.31
CA CYS A 296 11.03 -1.04 11.37
C CYS A 296 11.59 -2.22 12.14
N ASP A 297 10.94 -2.65 13.21
CA ASP A 297 11.39 -3.78 14.01
C ASP A 297 10.93 -5.12 13.44
N TYR A 298 9.82 -5.15 12.69
CA TYR A 298 9.37 -6.33 11.95
C TYR A 298 10.24 -6.59 10.70
N ARG A 299 10.79 -5.54 10.10
CA ARG A 299 11.63 -5.61 8.88
C ARG A 299 13.13 -5.49 9.14
N ASN A 300 13.51 -5.24 10.40
CA ASN A 300 14.89 -5.06 10.84
C ASN A 300 15.63 -3.96 10.06
N TYR A 301 14.98 -2.80 9.87
CA TYR A 301 15.60 -1.63 9.24
C TYR A 301 16.81 -1.12 10.05
N ASP A 302 17.73 -0.43 9.38
CA ASP A 302 18.88 0.19 10.04
C ASP A 302 18.48 1.36 10.96
N ASP A 303 19.44 1.76 11.80
CA ASP A 303 19.24 2.80 12.81
C ASP A 303 19.00 4.19 12.19
N ASP A 304 19.54 4.47 11.00
CA ASP A 304 19.32 5.73 10.29
C ASP A 304 17.85 5.85 9.85
N HIS A 305 17.31 4.77 9.28
CA HIS A 305 15.91 4.69 8.89
C HIS A 305 14.99 4.74 10.11
N LYS A 306 15.31 4.01 11.18
CA LYS A 306 14.55 4.07 12.46
C LYS A 306 14.52 5.50 13.01
N SER A 307 15.66 6.18 13.03
CA SER A 307 15.77 7.57 13.50
C SER A 307 14.91 8.53 12.68
N TRP A 308 14.87 8.35 11.35
CA TRP A 308 14.00 9.14 10.49
C TRP A 308 12.51 8.90 10.78
N MET A 309 12.11 7.63 11.00
CA MET A 309 10.74 7.27 11.39
C MET A 309 10.35 7.78 12.78
N ASP A 310 11.29 7.79 13.72
CA ASP A 310 11.08 8.36 15.06
C ASP A 310 10.75 9.85 14.97
N MET A 311 11.52 10.62 14.20
CA MET A 311 11.23 12.04 13.98
C MET A 311 9.87 12.24 13.30
N ASN A 312 9.56 11.42 12.28
CA ASN A 312 8.28 11.50 11.60
C ASN A 312 7.10 11.28 12.56
N LEU A 313 7.16 10.24 13.39
CA LEU A 313 6.15 9.94 14.40
C LEU A 313 6.00 11.06 15.43
N ILE A 314 7.11 11.61 15.93
CA ILE A 314 7.09 12.75 16.87
C ILE A 314 6.38 13.94 16.23
N GLU A 315 6.76 14.33 15.02
CA GLU A 315 6.18 15.48 14.33
C GLU A 315 4.68 15.29 14.06
N ARG A 316 4.25 14.10 13.65
CA ARG A 316 2.83 13.83 13.38
C ARG A 316 2.02 13.85 14.66
N PHE A 317 2.57 13.30 15.75
CA PHE A 317 1.92 13.35 17.06
C PHE A 317 1.79 14.80 17.55
N GLN A 318 2.84 15.61 17.44
CA GLN A 318 2.80 17.03 17.78
C GLN A 318 1.81 17.82 16.92
N ALA A 319 1.77 17.56 15.61
CA ALA A 319 0.82 18.21 14.71
C ALA A 319 -0.64 17.91 15.09
N LEU A 320 -0.94 16.67 15.49
CA LEU A 320 -2.26 16.30 16.00
C LEU A 320 -2.60 17.03 17.30
N GLN A 321 -1.63 17.18 18.23
CA GLN A 321 -1.83 17.92 19.48
C GLN A 321 -2.08 19.41 19.25
N VAL A 322 -1.33 20.04 18.33
CA VAL A 322 -1.52 21.44 17.97
C VAL A 322 -2.86 21.65 17.28
N GLY A 323 -3.25 20.76 16.37
CA GLY A 323 -4.53 20.85 15.66
C GLY A 323 -5.76 20.68 16.57
N ARG A 324 -5.59 20.16 17.80
CA ARG A 324 -6.66 20.07 18.82
C ARG A 324 -6.92 21.41 19.52
N GLY A 325 -5.91 22.27 19.64
CA GLY A 325 -5.96 23.54 20.37
C GLY A 325 -6.59 24.66 19.56
#